data_AF-A0A6M3KAI4-F1
#
_entry.id   AF-A0A6M3KAI4-F1
#
_cell.length_a   1.000
_cell.length_b   1.000
_cell.length_c   1.000
_cell.angle_alpha   90.00
_cell.angle_beta   90.00
_cell.angle_gamma   90.00
#
_symmetry.space_group_name_H-M   'P 1'
#
loop_
_entity.id
_entity.type
_entity.pdbx_description
1 polymer ?
#
loop_
_entity_poly.entity_id
_entity_poly.type
_entity_poly.pdbx_seq_one_letter_code
_entity_poly.pdbx_strand_id
1 'polypeptide(L)' 'MPKSPRNYKEEYKGYHGKPAQIANRAARNKARAESPLKKGDPREVDHKKPLSKGGGNGKGNTRVTTRSANRHKYNK' A
#
# COMPACT_ATOMS: atom_id res chain seq x y z
N MET A 1 -0.83 -24.61 21.76
CA MET A 1 0.58 -24.27 22.05
C MET A 1 0.66 -22.79 22.44
N PRO A 2 1.29 -22.43 23.57
CA PRO A 2 1.42 -21.02 23.95
C PRO A 2 2.30 -20.33 22.90
N LYS A 3 1.78 -19.26 22.30
CA LYS A 3 2.51 -18.48 21.29
C LYS A 3 3.59 -17.70 22.02
N SER A 4 4.86 -18.05 21.78
CA SER A 4 5.99 -17.30 22.33
C SER A 4 5.82 -15.80 22.03
N PRO A 5 6.02 -14.89 23.00
CA PRO A 5 5.80 -13.47 22.80
C PRO A 5 6.71 -12.96 21.67
N ARG A 6 6.13 -12.23 20.70
CA ARG A 6 6.89 -11.68 19.58
C ARG A 6 7.94 -10.70 20.08
N ASN A 7 9.20 -10.93 19.73
CA ASN A 7 10.29 -10.01 20.05
C ASN A 7 10.36 -8.87 19.01
N TYR A 8 9.63 -7.80 19.27
CA TYR A 8 9.57 -6.63 18.38
C TYR A 8 10.92 -5.93 18.18
N LYS A 9 11.84 -6.01 19.16
CA LYS A 9 13.18 -5.39 19.04
C LYS A 9 14.03 -6.11 17.98
N GLU A 10 14.05 -7.44 18.02
CA GLU A 10 14.78 -8.23 17.03
C GLU A 10 14.18 -8.12 15.63
N GLU A 11 12.85 -8.12 15.52
CA GLU A 11 12.15 -7.93 14.25
C GLU A 11 12.47 -6.57 13.63
N TYR A 12 12.53 -5.52 14.46
CA TYR A 12 12.92 -4.20 13.98
C TYR A 12 14.37 -4.19 13.49
N LYS A 13 15.30 -4.75 14.27
CA LYS A 13 16.72 -4.81 13.88
C LYS A 13 16.95 -5.62 12.60
N GLY A 14 16.27 -6.76 12.46
CA GLY A 14 16.45 -7.70 11.34
C GLY A 14 15.68 -7.32 10.08
N TYR A 15 14.60 -6.54 10.18
CA TYR A 15 13.72 -6.24 9.05
C TYR A 15 13.31 -4.77 8.98
N HIS A 16 12.55 -4.26 9.95
CA HIS A 16 11.92 -2.92 9.82
C HIS A 16 12.91 -1.75 9.82
N GLY A 17 14.08 -1.92 10.44
CA GLY A 17 15.17 -0.96 10.48
C GLY A 17 16.05 -0.96 9.22
N LYS A 18 15.85 -1.90 8.29
CA LYS A 18 16.58 -1.90 7.01
C LYS A 18 16.19 -0.65 6.20
N PRO A 19 17.15 0.06 5.59
CA PRO A 19 16.87 1.25 4.79
C PRO A 19 15.80 1.02 3.72
N ALA A 20 15.81 -0.14 3.05
CA ALA A 20 14.80 -0.52 2.07
C ALA A 20 13.39 -0.61 2.67
N GLN A 21 13.25 -1.15 3.88
CA GLN A 21 11.93 -1.25 4.55
C GLN A 21 11.43 0.11 5.01
N ILE A 22 12.34 0.98 5.48
CA ILE A 22 12.03 2.37 5.82
C ILE A 22 11.56 3.13 4.57
N ALA A 23 12.27 3.00 3.45
CA ALA A 23 11.89 3.61 2.17
C ALA A 23 10.51 3.13 1.68
N ASN A 24 10.27 1.81 1.74
CA ASN A 24 8.97 1.23 1.39
C ASN A 24 7.85 1.74 2.32
N ARG A 25 8.12 1.90 3.62
CA ARG A 25 7.16 2.48 4.56
C ARG A 25 6.88 3.95 4.23
N ALA A 26 7.90 4.74 3.93
CA ALA A 26 7.76 6.14 3.55
C ALA A 26 6.92 6.29 2.27
N ALA A 27 7.17 5.46 1.25
CA ALA A 27 6.37 5.41 0.03
C ALA A 27 4.89 5.09 0.31
N ARG A 28 4.61 4.09 1.16
CA ARG A 28 3.22 3.76 1.57
C ARG A 28 2.55 4.93 2.30
N ASN A 29 3.26 5.60 3.20
CA ASN A 29 2.73 6.75 3.92
C ASN A 29 2.46 7.94 3.00
N LYS A 30 3.35 8.21 2.05
CA LYS A 30 3.16 9.25 1.02
C LYS A 30 1.93 8.95 0.16
N ALA A 31 1.81 7.72 -0.35
CA ALA A 31 0.65 7.30 -1.13
C ALA A 31 -0.66 7.43 -0.34
N ARG A 32 -0.63 7.14 0.98
CA ARG A 32 -1.77 7.35 1.87
C ARG A 32 -2.11 8.83 2.05
N ALA A 33 -1.11 9.70 2.18
CA ALA A 33 -1.32 11.14 2.32
C ALA A 33 -1.87 11.78 1.03
N GLU A 34 -1.44 11.27 -0.13
CA GLU A 34 -1.95 11.71 -1.43
C GLU A 34 -3.34 11.14 -1.76
N SER A 35 -3.74 10.05 -1.10
CA SER A 35 -5.08 9.51 -1.23
C SER A 35 -6.09 10.41 -0.52
N PRO A 36 -7.17 10.84 -1.19
CA PRO A 36 -8.23 11.63 -0.55
C PRO A 36 -9.12 10.80 0.40
N LEU A 37 -8.82 9.51 0.58
CA LEU A 37 -9.66 8.58 1.33
C LEU A 37 -9.38 8.67 2.83
N LYS A 38 -10.46 8.80 3.62
CA LYS A 38 -10.40 8.75 5.08
C LYS A 38 -10.37 7.30 5.56
N LYS A 39 -9.84 7.07 6.76
CA LYS A 39 -9.93 5.77 7.42
C LYS A 39 -11.41 5.39 7.56
N GLY A 40 -11.80 4.23 7.02
CA GLY A 40 -13.18 3.75 7.04
C GLY A 40 -13.97 4.00 5.75
N ASP A 41 -13.40 4.70 4.77
CA ASP A 41 -14.03 4.81 3.44
C ASP A 41 -14.03 3.44 2.73
N PRO A 42 -15.17 2.97 2.20
CA PRO A 42 -15.27 1.67 1.51
C PRO A 42 -14.65 1.67 0.10
N ARG A 43 -14.18 2.83 -0.39
CA ARG A 43 -13.54 2.97 -1.70
C ARG A 43 -12.04 2.66 -1.63
N GLU A 44 -11.44 2.36 -2.78
CA GLU A 44 -10.03 2.03 -2.93
C GLU A 44 -9.38 2.94 -3.99
N VAL A 45 -8.06 3.14 -3.89
CA VAL A 45 -7.28 3.81 -4.95
C VAL A 45 -6.88 2.78 -6.00
N ASP A 46 -7.39 2.94 -7.21
CA ASP A 46 -7.08 2.13 -8.40
C ASP A 46 -6.04 2.84 -9.27
N HIS A 47 -5.19 2.07 -9.93
CA HIS A 47 -4.30 2.54 -10.99
C HIS A 47 -4.97 2.31 -12.34
N LYS A 48 -5.39 3.37 -13.04
CA LYS A 48 -6.03 3.32 -14.37
C LYS A 48 -5.30 2.33 -15.29
N LYS A 49 -3.99 2.49 -15.42
CA LYS A 49 -3.06 1.52 -16.00
C LYS A 49 -2.33 0.78 -14.87
N PRO A 50 -2.41 -0.56 -14.77
CA PRO A 50 -1.68 -1.33 -13.78
C PRO A 50 -0.17 -1.07 -13.82
N LEU A 51 0.49 -1.07 -12.66
CA LEU A 51 1.96 -0.88 -12.57
C LEU A 51 2.73 -1.95 -13.36
N SER A 52 2.25 -3.20 -13.35
CA SER A 52 2.75 -4.33 -14.15
C SER A 52 2.72 -4.09 -15.65
N LYS A 53 1.84 -3.20 -16.15
CA LYS A 53 1.74 -2.84 -17.57
C LYS A 53 2.48 -1.55 -17.91
N GLY A 54 3.28 -1.00 -16.98
CA GLY A 54 3.96 0.28 -17.14
C GLY A 54 3.09 1.49 -16.78
N GLY A 55 2.15 1.33 -15.85
CA GLY A 55 1.48 2.45 -15.19
C GLY A 55 2.40 3.15 -14.19
N GLY A 56 2.13 4.43 -13.91
CA GLY A 56 2.86 5.22 -12.91
C GLY A 56 2.09 5.46 -11.61
N ASN A 57 2.74 6.04 -10.61
CA ASN A 57 2.13 6.37 -9.31
C ASN A 57 1.53 7.80 -9.24
N GLY A 58 1.57 8.55 -10.35
CA GLY A 58 1.11 9.95 -10.36
C GLY A 58 -0.41 10.09 -10.35
N LYS A 59 -0.89 11.28 -9.97
CA LYS A 59 -2.33 11.65 -9.93
C LYS A 59 -3.07 11.39 -11.24
N GLY A 60 -2.37 11.42 -12.38
CA GLY A 60 -2.95 11.09 -13.68
C GLY A 60 -3.36 9.62 -13.82
N ASN A 61 -2.66 8.70 -13.14
CA ASN A 61 -2.90 7.26 -13.18
C ASN A 61 -3.69 6.75 -11.98
N THR A 62 -3.65 7.42 -10.82
CA THR A 62 -4.44 7.00 -9.65
C THR A 62 -5.86 7.57 -9.72
N ARG A 63 -6.88 6.76 -9.42
CA ARG A 63 -8.28 7.20 -9.26
C ARG A 63 -8.93 6.53 -8.06
N VAL A 64 -9.93 7.17 -7.47
CA VAL A 64 -10.76 6.54 -6.44
C VAL A 64 -11.88 5.75 -7.11
N THR A 65 -12.07 4.50 -6.71
CA THR A 65 -13.15 3.64 -7.23
C THR A 65 -13.74 2.77 -6.12
N THR A 66 -14.83 2.06 -6.40
CA THR A 66 -15.41 1.13 -5.44
C THR A 66 -14.52 -0.11 -5.30
N ARG A 67 -14.50 -0.69 -4.10
CA ARG A 67 -13.77 -1.94 -3.83
C ARG A 67 -14.13 -3.06 -4.82
N SER A 68 -15.41 -3.20 -5.17
CA SER A 68 -15.86 -4.22 -6.11
C SER A 68 -15.24 -4.02 -7.50
N ALA A 69 -15.31 -2.80 -8.03
CA ALA A 69 -14.75 -2.47 -9.35
C ALA A 69 -13.23 -2.66 -9.39
N ASN A 70 -12.51 -2.22 -8.36
CA ASN A 70 -11.05 -2.37 -8.29
C ASN A 70 -10.62 -3.85 -8.30
N ARG A 71 -11.26 -4.66 -7.46
CA ARG A 71 -10.92 -6.08 -7.32
C ARG A 71 -11.29 -6.91 -8.53
N HIS A 72 -12.37 -6.54 -9.23
CA HIS A 72 -12.75 -7.20 -10.47
C HIS A 72 -11.81 -6.85 -11.63
N LYS A 73 -11.33 -5.60 -11.67
CA LYS A 73 -10.41 -5.12 -12.71
C LYS A 73 -9.06 -5.83 -12.66
N TYR A 74 -8.49 -6.03 -11.47
CA TYR A 74 -7.23 -6.74 -11.28
C TYR A 74 -6.08 -6.12 -12.11
N ASN A 75 -5.56 -6.85 -13.12
CA ASN A 75 -4.51 -6.42 -14.03
C ASN A 75 -5.05 -6.17 -15.46
N LYS A 76 -6.33 -5.89 -15.62
CA LYS A 76 -6.90 -5.52 -16.92
C LYS A 76 -6.57 -4.06 -17.24
#